data_AF-A0A3P7LD37-F1
#
_entry.id   AF-A0A3P7LD37-F1
#
_cell.length_a   1.000
_cell.length_b   1.000
_cell.length_c   1.000
_cell.angle_alpha   90.00
_cell.angle_beta   90.00
_cell.angle_gamma   90.00
#
_symmetry.space_group_name_H-M   'P 1'
#
loop_
_entity.id
_entity.type
_entity.pdbx_description
1 polymer ?
#
loop_
_entity_poly.entity_id
_entity_poly.type
_entity_poly.pdbx_seq_one_letter_code
_entity_poly.pdbx_strand_id
1 'polypeptide(L)'
;MNETLTNEFGKRGVVTDAWNFVQANLRCCAVVDNGWLAYRESWWDRSVNVDIFAMSSKLSASQENSYFYKMVPVSCCLTIFDPLTGWPTDVYRSITQCQNWQYGPPRFENGAHNDAIYYRWAIAEAVYFNDNSVRSHDQIRAIPVAI
;
A
#
# COMPACT_ATOMS: atom_id res chain seq x y z
N MET A 1 6.28 4.05 -13.17
CA MET A 1 6.07 3.53 -11.79
C MET A 1 4.95 2.48 -11.72
N ASN A 2 3.80 2.64 -12.39
CA ASN A 2 2.77 1.59 -12.41
C ASN A 2 3.28 0.25 -13.01
N GLU A 3 4.01 0.31 -14.13
CA GLU A 3 4.55 -0.89 -14.80
C GLU A 3 5.48 -1.73 -13.92
N THR A 4 6.27 -1.11 -13.03
CA THR A 4 7.13 -1.86 -12.11
C THR A 4 6.35 -2.55 -10.99
N LEU A 5 5.20 -2.00 -10.60
CA LEU A 5 4.29 -2.67 -9.67
C LEU A 5 3.64 -3.87 -10.35
N THR A 6 3.11 -3.70 -11.56
CA THR A 6 2.39 -4.78 -12.25
C THR A 6 3.33 -5.88 -12.76
N ASN A 7 4.49 -5.53 -13.30
CA ASN A 7 5.34 -6.49 -14.03
C ASN A 7 6.52 -7.04 -13.23
N GLU A 8 6.95 -6.35 -12.17
CA GLU A 8 8.21 -6.67 -11.46
C GLU A 8 8.04 -6.89 -9.95
N PHE A 9 6.99 -6.35 -9.33
CA PHE A 9 6.68 -6.59 -7.91
C PHE A 9 6.32 -8.05 -7.66
N GLY A 10 7.00 -8.68 -6.70
CA GLY A 10 6.93 -10.12 -6.44
C GLY A 10 7.77 -10.99 -7.38
N LYS A 11 8.35 -10.42 -8.45
CA LYS A 11 9.29 -11.12 -9.34
C LYS A 11 10.75 -10.82 -9.01
N ARG A 12 11.06 -9.55 -8.76
CA ARG A 12 12.42 -9.07 -8.43
C ARG A 12 12.46 -8.62 -6.98
N GLY A 13 13.35 -9.22 -6.18
CA GLY A 13 13.50 -8.90 -4.75
C GLY A 13 13.70 -7.41 -4.50
N VAL A 14 14.70 -6.80 -5.14
CA VAL A 14 15.01 -5.36 -5.00
C VAL A 14 13.81 -4.45 -5.32
N VAL A 15 13.02 -4.78 -6.34
CA VAL A 15 11.81 -4.00 -6.69
C VAL A 15 10.73 -4.19 -5.65
N THR A 16 10.59 -5.40 -5.14
CA THR A 16 9.63 -5.74 -4.08
C THR A 16 9.97 -5.01 -2.77
N ASP A 17 11.24 -5.01 -2.38
CA ASP A 17 11.72 -4.34 -1.18
C ASP A 17 11.56 -2.82 -1.28
N ALA A 18 11.89 -2.23 -2.44
CA ALA A 18 11.69 -0.82 -2.69
C ALA A 18 10.21 -0.42 -2.58
N TRP A 19 9.30 -1.21 -3.18
CA TRP A 19 7.87 -0.97 -3.06
C TRP A 19 7.38 -1.12 -1.62
N ASN A 20 7.79 -2.17 -0.91
CA ASN A 20 7.39 -2.38 0.47
C ASN A 20 7.87 -1.23 1.37
N PHE A 21 9.11 -0.77 1.16
CA PHE A 21 9.69 0.36 1.86
C PHE A 21 8.88 1.64 1.60
N VAL A 22 8.62 1.98 0.34
CA VAL A 22 7.87 3.19 -0.03
C VAL A 22 6.46 3.14 0.55
N GLN A 23 5.76 2.01 0.42
CA GLN A 23 4.40 1.86 0.94
C GLN A 23 4.32 2.03 2.46
N ALA A 24 5.23 1.39 3.20
CA ALA A 24 5.28 1.48 4.64
C ALA A 24 5.66 2.89 5.13
N ASN A 25 6.69 3.50 4.53
CA ASN A 25 7.18 4.81 4.95
C ASN A 25 6.23 5.95 4.57
N LEU A 26 5.68 5.90 3.36
CA LEU A 26 4.71 6.90 2.88
C LEU A 26 3.28 6.60 3.35
N ARG A 27 3.07 5.50 4.10
CA ARG A 27 1.76 5.10 4.63
C ARG A 27 0.71 5.12 3.52
N CYS A 28 1.02 4.44 2.43
CA CYS A 28 0.24 4.46 1.21
C CYS A 28 0.01 3.05 0.69
N CYS A 29 -1.05 2.87 -0.08
CA CYS A 29 -1.31 1.63 -0.80
C CYS A 29 -1.63 1.95 -2.25
N ALA A 30 -0.88 1.33 -3.16
CA ALA A 30 -0.92 1.55 -4.61
C ALA A 30 -0.41 2.92 -5.10
N VAL A 31 -0.15 2.96 -6.41
CA VAL A 31 0.51 4.07 -7.13
C VAL A 31 -0.48 5.12 -7.61
N VAL A 32 -1.72 4.70 -7.90
CA VAL A 32 -2.79 5.48 -8.54
C VAL A 32 -4.13 5.13 -7.89
N ASP A 33 -5.20 5.88 -8.19
CA ASP A 33 -6.60 5.71 -7.75
C ASP A 33 -7.26 4.36 -8.15
N ASN A 34 -6.46 3.38 -8.59
CA ASN A 34 -6.94 2.04 -8.93
C ASN A 34 -7.07 1.12 -7.70
N GLY A 35 -6.75 1.61 -6.49
CA GLY A 35 -6.81 0.82 -5.27
C GLY A 35 -5.97 -0.46 -5.35
N TRP A 36 -6.42 -1.54 -4.71
CA TRP A 36 -5.69 -2.83 -4.75
C TRP A 36 -5.68 -3.50 -6.13
N LEU A 37 -6.49 -3.05 -7.10
CA LEU A 37 -6.52 -3.63 -8.44
C LEU A 37 -5.14 -3.52 -9.11
N ALA A 38 -4.29 -2.60 -8.65
CA ALA A 38 -2.91 -2.47 -9.08
C ALA A 38 -2.04 -3.70 -8.75
N TYR A 39 -2.39 -4.47 -7.70
CA TYR A 39 -1.71 -5.72 -7.35
C TYR A 39 -2.28 -6.93 -8.06
N ARG A 40 -3.54 -6.85 -8.51
CA ARG A 40 -4.18 -7.94 -9.23
C ARG A 40 -3.35 -8.29 -10.46
N GLU A 41 -3.13 -9.57 -10.70
CA GLU A 41 -2.34 -10.11 -11.82
C GLU A 41 -0.83 -9.86 -11.75
N SER A 42 -0.34 -9.11 -10.75
CA SER A 42 1.09 -8.95 -10.51
C SER A 42 1.76 -10.30 -10.18
N TRP A 43 3.08 -10.36 -10.28
CA TRP A 43 3.82 -11.55 -9.86
C TRP A 43 3.65 -11.84 -8.37
N TRP A 44 3.55 -10.79 -7.55
CA TRP A 44 3.25 -10.93 -6.13
C TRP A 44 1.92 -11.67 -5.91
N ASP A 45 0.84 -11.23 -6.57
CA ASP A 45 -0.49 -11.85 -6.44
C ASP A 45 -0.45 -13.34 -6.82
N ARG A 46 0.15 -13.65 -7.98
CA ARG A 46 0.33 -15.04 -8.44
C ARG A 46 1.13 -15.89 -7.47
N SER A 47 2.16 -15.32 -6.84
CA SER A 47 3.04 -16.03 -5.90
C SER A 47 2.37 -16.27 -4.55
N VAL A 48 1.69 -15.27 -3.99
CA VAL A 48 1.10 -15.33 -2.65
C VAL A 48 -0.21 -16.13 -2.65
N ASN A 49 -0.97 -16.06 -3.74
CA ASN A 49 -2.24 -16.76 -3.88
C ASN A 49 -2.12 -18.06 -4.71
N VAL A 50 -0.91 -18.62 -4.84
CA VAL A 50 -0.64 -19.78 -5.71
C VAL A 50 -1.54 -20.99 -5.40
N ASP A 51 -1.80 -21.26 -4.13
CA ASP A 51 -2.67 -22.37 -3.72
C ASP A 51 -4.11 -22.15 -4.15
N ILE A 52 -4.59 -20.90 -4.12
CA ILE A 52 -5.95 -20.54 -4.54
C ILE A 52 -6.07 -20.66 -6.05
N PHE A 53 -5.06 -20.24 -6.81
CA PHE A 53 -4.99 -20.44 -8.25
C PHE A 53 -4.92 -21.93 -8.60
N ALA A 54 -4.15 -22.74 -7.87
CA ALA A 54 -4.06 -24.19 -8.09
C ALA A 54 -5.39 -24.91 -7.76
N MET A 55 -6.10 -24.48 -6.72
CA MET A 55 -7.40 -25.04 -6.30
C MET A 55 -8.60 -24.50 -7.10
N SER A 56 -8.41 -23.47 -7.91
CA SER A 56 -9.47 -22.76 -8.64
C SER A 56 -10.27 -23.63 -9.63
N SER A 57 -9.71 -24.75 -10.09
CA SER A 57 -10.43 -25.77 -10.87
C SER A 57 -11.65 -26.37 -10.12
N LYS A 58 -11.74 -26.18 -8.80
CA LYS A 58 -12.86 -26.61 -7.95
C LYS A 58 -13.74 -25.48 -7.40
N LEU A 59 -13.36 -24.21 -7.57
CA LEU A 59 -14.02 -23.04 -6.97
C LEU A 59 -14.37 -22.01 -8.06
N SER A 60 -15.34 -22.34 -8.91
CA SER A 60 -15.66 -21.64 -10.15
C SER A 60 -16.51 -20.36 -10.01
N ALA A 61 -16.54 -19.69 -8.85
CA ALA A 61 -17.41 -18.50 -8.71
C ALA A 61 -16.85 -17.32 -7.90
N SER A 62 -15.71 -17.44 -7.21
CA SER A 62 -15.11 -16.27 -6.55
C SER A 62 -13.76 -16.58 -5.92
N GLN A 63 -12.69 -16.61 -6.73
CA GLN A 63 -11.32 -16.61 -6.20
C GLN A 63 -11.09 -15.40 -5.28
N GLU A 64 -11.65 -14.25 -5.68
CA GLU A 64 -11.65 -12.99 -4.93
C GLU A 64 -12.51 -13.07 -3.65
N ASN A 65 -13.54 -13.94 -3.56
CA ASN A 65 -14.34 -14.06 -2.34
C ASN A 65 -13.85 -15.13 -1.35
N SER A 66 -12.73 -15.78 -1.67
CA SER A 66 -12.10 -16.69 -0.72
C SER A 66 -11.56 -15.90 0.46
N TYR A 67 -11.93 -16.32 1.68
CA TYR A 67 -11.36 -15.79 2.92
C TYR A 67 -9.84 -15.92 3.02
N PHE A 68 -9.24 -16.77 2.19
CA PHE A 68 -7.79 -16.99 2.17
C PHE A 68 -7.08 -16.14 1.12
N TYR A 69 -7.80 -15.53 0.17
CA TYR A 69 -7.19 -14.73 -0.89
C TYR A 69 -6.65 -13.41 -0.34
N LYS A 70 -5.40 -13.12 -0.67
CA LYS A 70 -4.66 -11.93 -0.24
C LYS A 70 -4.74 -10.88 -1.36
N MET A 71 -5.49 -9.82 -1.11
CA MET A 71 -5.73 -8.70 -2.03
C MET A 71 -4.56 -7.71 -2.11
N VAL A 72 -3.84 -7.50 -1.00
CA VAL A 72 -2.75 -6.50 -0.91
C VAL A 72 -1.54 -7.03 -0.13
N PRO A 73 -0.33 -6.50 -0.41
CA PRO A 73 0.85 -6.80 0.40
C PRO A 73 0.72 -6.23 1.81
N VAL A 74 1.44 -6.81 2.77
CA VAL A 74 1.42 -6.39 4.19
C VAL A 74 1.89 -4.93 4.35
N SER A 75 2.72 -4.43 3.44
CA SER A 75 3.15 -3.02 3.42
C SER A 75 2.01 -2.02 3.23
N CYS A 76 0.84 -2.46 2.73
CA CYS A 76 -0.37 -1.62 2.67
C CYS A 76 -1.14 -1.56 3.99
N CYS A 77 -0.83 -2.44 4.95
CA CYS A 77 -1.64 -2.59 6.16
C CYS A 77 -1.35 -1.50 7.18
N LEU A 78 -2.43 -0.95 7.73
CA LEU A 78 -2.36 0.09 8.73
C LEU A 78 -1.78 -0.45 10.03
N THR A 79 -0.69 0.15 10.47
CA THR A 79 -0.14 -0.07 11.81
C THR A 79 -0.70 0.92 12.82
N ILE A 80 -0.79 0.48 14.07
CA ILE A 80 -1.24 1.30 15.18
C ILE A 80 -0.18 2.38 15.42
N PHE A 81 -0.64 3.60 15.68
CA PHE A 81 0.26 4.70 16.04
C PHE A 81 0.64 4.60 17.50
N ASP A 82 1.91 4.85 17.80
CA ASP A 82 2.31 5.19 19.14
C ASP A 82 1.74 6.60 19.46
N PRO A 83 0.85 6.73 20.45
CA PRO A 83 0.23 8.02 20.77
C PRO A 83 1.23 9.05 21.31
N LEU A 84 2.40 8.62 21.80
CA LEU A 84 3.42 9.51 22.34
C LEU A 84 4.30 10.11 21.24
N THR A 85 4.56 9.34 20.19
CA THR A 85 5.53 9.74 19.15
C THR A 85 4.89 10.03 17.79
N GLY A 86 3.65 9.59 17.56
CA GLY A 86 2.97 9.69 16.27
C GLY A 86 3.57 8.79 15.18
N TRP A 87 4.55 7.97 15.54
CA TRP A 87 5.20 7.02 14.64
C TRP A 87 4.38 5.73 14.51
N PRO A 88 4.45 5.06 13.35
CA PRO A 88 3.83 3.76 13.18
C PRO A 88 4.60 2.73 14.03
N THR A 89 3.86 1.86 14.71
CA THR A 89 4.43 0.71 15.39
C THR A 89 4.56 -0.47 14.42
N ASP A 90 5.18 -1.57 14.88
CA ASP A 90 5.16 -2.86 14.17
C ASP A 90 3.86 -3.64 14.41
N VAL A 91 2.88 -3.05 15.11
CA VAL A 91 1.60 -3.68 15.43
C VAL A 91 0.56 -3.26 14.41
N TYR A 92 0.03 -4.23 13.67
CA TYR A 92 -1.04 -4.00 12.70
C TYR A 92 -2.39 -3.84 13.39
N ARG A 93 -3.25 -2.96 12.86
CA ARG A 93 -4.66 -2.87 13.30
C ARG A 93 -5.38 -4.20 13.10
N SER A 94 -5.26 -4.78 11.91
CA SER A 94 -5.79 -6.11 11.59
C SER A 94 -5.21 -6.63 10.27
N ILE A 95 -4.28 -7.58 10.32
CA ILE A 95 -3.65 -8.17 9.11
C ILE A 95 -4.71 -8.89 8.26
N THR A 96 -5.57 -9.68 8.91
CA THR A 96 -6.60 -10.45 8.22
C THR A 96 -7.56 -9.54 7.47
N GLN A 97 -8.07 -8.49 8.12
CA GLN A 97 -8.96 -7.53 7.47
C GLN A 97 -8.24 -6.75 6.36
N CYS A 98 -7.00 -6.30 6.62
CA CYS A 98 -6.21 -5.61 5.61
C CYS A 98 -6.08 -6.43 4.31
N GLN A 99 -5.68 -7.70 4.42
CA GLN A 99 -5.31 -8.47 3.25
C GLN A 99 -6.45 -9.28 2.64
N ASN A 100 -7.45 -9.70 3.41
CA ASN A 100 -8.45 -10.66 2.95
C ASN A 100 -9.83 -10.04 2.70
N TRP A 101 -10.01 -8.76 3.02
CA TRP A 101 -11.29 -8.12 2.79
C TRP A 101 -11.43 -7.72 1.32
N GLN A 102 -12.51 -8.20 0.68
CA GLN A 102 -12.88 -7.91 -0.71
C GLN A 102 -13.24 -6.44 -0.95
N TYR A 103 -13.64 -5.76 0.12
CA TYR A 103 -13.87 -4.32 0.13
C TYR A 103 -12.64 -3.62 0.68
N GLY A 104 -12.53 -2.33 0.38
CA GLY A 104 -11.40 -1.48 0.69
C GLY A 104 -11.16 -0.57 -0.49
N PRO A 105 -10.07 0.20 -0.41
CA PRO A 105 -10.21 1.63 -0.30
C PRO A 105 -11.15 2.10 -1.40
N PRO A 106 -12.42 2.43 -1.07
CA PRO A 106 -13.39 2.64 -2.10
C PRO A 106 -12.89 3.85 -2.88
N ARG A 107 -12.93 3.72 -4.20
CA ARG A 107 -12.66 4.81 -5.13
C ARG A 107 -13.56 6.02 -4.88
N PHE A 108 -14.65 5.81 -4.14
CA PHE A 108 -15.66 6.78 -3.77
C PHE A 108 -15.69 6.96 -2.25
N GLU A 109 -16.05 8.15 -1.78
CA GLU A 109 -16.12 8.49 -0.34
C GLU A 109 -17.20 7.72 0.44
N ASN A 110 -18.09 6.99 -0.26
CA ASN A 110 -19.20 6.25 0.32
C ASN A 110 -19.12 4.76 -0.05
N GLY A 111 -19.32 3.86 0.91
CA GLY A 111 -19.36 2.41 0.69
C GLY A 111 -18.81 1.61 1.87
N ALA A 112 -18.52 0.33 1.65
CA ALA A 112 -17.79 -0.48 2.61
C ALA A 112 -16.30 -0.13 2.56
N HIS A 113 -15.71 0.25 3.70
CA HIS A 113 -14.31 0.66 3.82
C HIS A 113 -13.50 -0.40 4.58
N ASN A 114 -12.31 -0.71 4.08
CA ASN A 114 -11.29 -1.46 4.77
C ASN A 114 -10.41 -0.54 5.61
N ASP A 115 -10.84 -0.26 6.84
CA ASP A 115 -10.12 0.61 7.77
C ASP A 115 -8.78 0.05 8.29
N ALA A 116 -8.39 -1.15 7.85
CA ALA A 116 -7.11 -1.77 8.17
C ALA A 116 -6.01 -1.54 7.10
N ILE A 117 -6.24 -0.69 6.11
CA ILE A 117 -5.27 -0.35 5.04
C ILE A 117 -5.03 1.16 4.99
N TYR A 118 -3.85 1.55 4.52
CA TYR A 118 -3.56 2.92 4.12
C TYR A 118 -4.29 3.34 2.83
N TYR A 119 -5.06 4.42 2.91
CA TYR A 119 -5.86 4.97 1.79
C TYR A 119 -5.10 5.97 0.92
N ARG A 120 -3.89 6.35 1.31
CA ARG A 120 -3.10 7.34 0.58
C ARG A 120 -2.47 6.68 -0.63
N TRP A 121 -2.27 7.47 -1.69
CA TRP A 121 -1.58 7.03 -2.90
C TRP A 121 -0.11 7.44 -2.87
N ALA A 122 0.78 6.52 -3.25
CA ALA A 122 2.22 6.72 -3.16
C ALA A 122 2.72 7.94 -3.94
N ILE A 123 2.08 8.25 -5.08
CA ILE A 123 2.45 9.41 -5.91
C ILE A 123 2.06 10.73 -5.24
N ALA A 124 0.86 10.88 -4.65
CA ALA A 124 0.58 12.14 -3.94
C ALA A 124 1.52 12.29 -2.78
N GLU A 125 1.72 11.23 -2.01
CA GLU A 125 2.52 11.36 -0.81
C GLU A 125 3.96 11.71 -1.18
N ALA A 126 4.55 11.09 -2.22
CA ALA A 126 5.85 11.49 -2.74
C ALA A 126 5.90 12.96 -3.21
N VAL A 127 4.83 13.45 -3.86
CA VAL A 127 4.72 14.87 -4.24
C VAL A 127 4.58 15.78 -3.03
N TYR A 128 3.75 15.44 -2.04
CA TYR A 128 3.60 16.18 -0.78
C TYR A 128 4.90 16.20 0.04
N PHE A 129 5.62 15.08 0.12
CA PHE A 129 6.94 15.04 0.75
C PHE A 129 7.96 15.88 -0.02
N ASN A 130 7.96 15.82 -1.35
CA ASN A 130 8.84 16.67 -2.15
C ASN A 130 8.53 18.16 -1.94
N ASP A 131 7.27 18.56 -2.00
CA ASP A 131 6.85 19.95 -1.78
C ASP A 131 7.17 20.44 -0.36
N ASN A 132 7.02 19.60 0.67
CA ASN A 132 7.40 19.95 2.03
C ASN A 132 8.92 19.93 2.26
N SER A 133 9.67 19.09 1.54
CA SER A 133 11.14 19.09 1.57
C SER A 133 11.74 20.31 0.87
N VAL A 134 11.09 20.78 -0.21
CA VAL A 134 11.44 22.03 -0.90
C VAL A 134 11.08 23.23 -0.02
N ARG A 135 9.89 23.27 0.57
CA ARG A 135 9.49 24.34 1.51
C ARG A 135 10.40 24.43 2.73
N SER A 136 10.83 23.31 3.30
CA SER A 136 11.79 23.31 4.41
C SER A 136 13.20 23.74 3.98
N HIS A 137 13.64 23.39 2.76
CA HIS A 137 14.89 23.92 2.19
C HIS A 137 14.83 25.44 1.94
N ASP A 138 13.70 25.96 1.47
CA ASP A 138 13.51 27.38 1.24
C ASP A 138 13.39 28.18 2.56
N GLN A 139 12.83 27.59 3.62
CA GLN A 139 12.84 28.20 4.95
C GLN A 139 14.21 28.21 5.62
N ILE A 140 15.10 27.25 5.31
CA ILE A 140 16.48 27.25 5.82
C ILE A 140 17.36 28.30 5.13
N ARG A 141 17.04 28.69 3.89
CA ARG A 141 17.77 29.77 3.16
C ARG A 141 17.31 31.18 3.52
N ALA A 142 16.30 31.33 4.37
CA ALA A 142 15.72 32.62 4.74
C ALA A 142 16.06 33.06 6.18
N ILE A 143 17.16 32.59 6.77
CA ILE A 143 17.75 33.24 7.95
C ILE A 143 18.65 34.37 7.43
N PRO A 144 18.24 35.66 7.50
CA PRO A 144 19.20 36.72 7.30
C PRO A 144 20.21 36.64 8.44
N VAL A 145 21.49 36.44 8.09
CA VAL A 145 22.59 36.71 9.02
C VAL A 145 22.55 38.22 9.26
N ALA A 146 21.91 38.62 10.36
CA ALA A 146 22.04 39.97 10.89
C ALA A 146 23.49 40.11 11.41
N ILE A 147 24.29 40.91 10.69
CA ILE A 147 25.54 41.50 11.19
C ILE A 147 25.20 42.89 11.70
#